data_AF-A0A845URA7-F1
#
_entry.id   AF-A0A845URA7-F1
#
_cell.length_a   1.000
_cell.length_b   1.000
_cell.length_c   1.000
_cell.angle_alpha   90.00
_cell.angle_beta   90.00
_cell.angle_gamma   90.00
#
_symmetry.space_group_name_H-M   'P 1'
#
loop_
_entity.id
_entity.type
_entity.pdbx_description
1 polymer ?
#
loop_
_entity_poly.entity_id
_entity_poly.type
_entity_poly.pdbx_seq_one_letter_code
_entity_poly.pdbx_strand_id
1 'polypeptide(L)'
;MTPKQVRSLELVKRMRKLDLEAKAGRLGELRHKEAMLSGEMARLSDLLMRDNAQQPVETASYIPLFVKSVTAQSKIIEEHLTQTSAEREIQEEAVREAFGEVKSLDIVIGNAKAEIQAVRAKKEAAELEEIALMIHQRGKAHRTIR
;
A
#
# COMPACT_ATOMS: atom_id res chain seq x y z
N MET A 1 -2.35 26.06 10.42
CA MET A 1 -2.17 25.89 8.95
C MET A 1 -3.32 26.56 8.17
N THR A 2 -3.16 27.02 6.92
CA THR A 2 -4.25 27.64 6.14
C THR A 2 -5.07 26.62 5.33
N PRO A 3 -6.36 26.89 5.00
CA PRO A 3 -7.17 26.00 4.17
C PRO A 3 -6.57 25.72 2.78
N LYS A 4 -5.89 26.71 2.18
CA LYS A 4 -5.21 26.55 0.89
C LYS A 4 -4.05 25.55 1.00
N GLN A 5 -3.25 25.64 2.06
CA GLN A 5 -2.15 24.70 2.30
C GLN A 5 -2.66 23.28 2.55
N VAL A 6 -3.78 23.11 3.27
CA VAL A 6 -4.42 21.79 3.47
C VAL A 6 -4.83 21.18 2.13
N ARG A 7 -5.47 21.95 1.25
CA ARG A 7 -5.84 21.47 -0.11
C ARG A 7 -4.62 21.08 -0.95
N SER A 8 -3.53 21.83 -0.85
CA SER A 8 -2.27 21.47 -1.52
C SER A 8 -1.71 20.15 -0.98
N LEU A 9 -1.72 19.93 0.34
CA LEU A 9 -1.30 18.65 0.92
C LEU A 9 -2.20 17.48 0.50
N GLU A 10 -3.50 17.70 0.35
CA GLU A 10 -4.42 16.67 -0.16
C GLU A 10 -4.12 16.27 -1.61
N LEU A 11 -3.62 17.20 -2.43
CA LEU A 11 -3.13 16.88 -3.78
C LEU A 11 -1.85 16.04 -3.71
N VAL A 12 -0.88 16.45 -2.88
CA VAL A 12 0.36 15.69 -2.68
C VAL A 12 0.05 14.27 -2.17
N LYS A 13 -0.84 14.14 -1.19
CA LYS A 13 -1.28 12.83 -0.68
C LYS A 13 -1.88 11.97 -1.78
N ARG A 14 -2.71 12.53 -2.67
CA ARG A 14 -3.27 11.78 -3.81
C ARG A 14 -2.17 11.25 -4.73
N MET A 15 -1.18 12.08 -5.06
CA MET A 15 -0.04 11.63 -5.86
C MET A 15 0.76 10.51 -5.17
N ARG A 16 1.02 10.65 -3.86
CA ARG A 16 1.72 9.61 -3.08
C ARG A 16 0.92 8.31 -2.97
N LYS A 17 -0.41 8.39 -2.93
CA LYS A 17 -1.28 7.21 -2.95
C LYS A 17 -1.17 6.47 -4.29
N LEU A 18 -1.13 7.18 -5.41
CA LEU A 18 -0.91 6.54 -6.73
C LEU A 18 0.45 5.85 -6.82
N ASP A 19 1.51 6.48 -6.28
CA ASP A 19 2.84 5.85 -6.21
C ASP A 19 2.83 4.59 -5.34
N LEU A 20 2.18 4.64 -4.17
CA LEU A 20 1.97 3.47 -3.32
C LEU A 20 1.22 2.35 -4.05
N GLU A 21 0.14 2.68 -4.78
CA GLU A 21 -0.64 1.72 -5.56
C GLU A 21 0.20 1.07 -6.66
N ALA A 22 1.01 1.84 -7.38
CA ALA A 22 1.94 1.32 -8.38
C ALA A 22 2.98 0.37 -7.77
N LYS A 23 3.56 0.75 -6.62
CA LYS A 23 4.52 -0.09 -5.89
C LYS A 23 3.87 -1.39 -5.39
N ALA A 24 2.65 -1.32 -4.89
CA ALA A 24 1.89 -2.49 -4.45
C ALA A 24 1.52 -3.41 -5.63
N GLY A 25 1.19 -2.84 -6.79
CA GLY A 25 0.97 -3.59 -8.03
C GLY A 25 2.20 -4.41 -8.43
N ARG A 26 3.38 -3.77 -8.48
CA ARG A 26 4.65 -4.45 -8.77
C ARG A 26 4.99 -5.55 -7.75
N LEU A 27 4.71 -5.33 -6.46
CA LEU A 27 4.87 -6.37 -5.44
C LEU A 27 3.95 -7.57 -5.71
N GLY A 28 2.72 -7.33 -6.16
CA GLY A 28 1.78 -8.36 -6.58
C GLY A 28 2.30 -9.18 -7.77
N GLU A 29 2.88 -8.52 -8.78
CA GLU A 29 3.49 -9.17 -9.93
C GLU A 29 4.66 -10.09 -9.53
N LEU A 30 5.54 -9.61 -8.63
CA LEU A 30 6.66 -10.41 -8.12
C LEU A 30 6.18 -11.66 -7.37
N ARG A 31 5.19 -11.51 -6.48
CA ARG A 31 4.57 -12.65 -5.77
C ARG A 31 3.93 -13.65 -6.72
N HIS A 32 3.28 -13.16 -7.78
CA HIS A 32 2.70 -14.03 -8.79
C HIS A 32 3.79 -14.81 -9.55
N LYS A 33 4.88 -14.13 -9.93
CA LYS A 33 6.03 -14.76 -10.58
C LYS A 33 6.69 -15.83 -9.71
N GLU A 34 6.88 -15.57 -8.41
CA GLU A 34 7.38 -16.58 -7.45
C GLU A 34 6.45 -17.80 -7.37
N ALA A 35 5.14 -17.59 -7.32
CA ALA A 35 4.17 -18.68 -7.26
C ALA A 35 4.22 -19.54 -8.54
N MET A 36 4.35 -18.90 -9.70
CA MET A 36 4.51 -19.59 -10.99
C MET A 36 5.78 -20.43 -11.04
N LEU A 37 6.93 -19.84 -10.68
CA LEU A 37 8.22 -20.53 -10.65
C LEU A 37 8.22 -21.68 -9.64
N SER A 38 7.64 -21.49 -8.46
CA SER A 38 7.52 -22.54 -7.43
C SER A 38 6.63 -23.68 -7.91
N GLY A 39 5.53 -23.37 -8.60
CA GLY A 39 4.65 -24.37 -9.20
C GLY A 39 5.33 -25.16 -10.32
N GLU A 40 6.14 -24.51 -11.15
CA GLU A 40 6.94 -25.18 -12.17
C GLU A 40 8.01 -26.09 -11.56
N MET A 41 8.66 -25.64 -10.48
CA MET A 41 9.63 -26.45 -9.75
C MET A 41 9.00 -27.71 -9.14
N ALA A 42 7.82 -27.57 -8.52
CA ALA A 42 7.07 -28.69 -7.99
C ALA A 42 6.67 -29.68 -9.11
N ARG A 43 6.22 -29.16 -10.26
CA ARG A 43 5.90 -29.98 -11.44
C ARG A 43 7.12 -30.76 -11.94
N LEU A 44 8.29 -30.15 -12.04
CA LEU A 44 9.52 -30.84 -12.48
C LEU A 44 9.93 -31.93 -11.49
N SER A 45 9.81 -31.66 -10.19
CA SER A 45 10.04 -32.65 -9.12
C SER A 45 9.09 -33.85 -9.25
N ASP A 46 7.79 -33.59 -9.43
CA ASP A 46 6.79 -34.64 -9.63
C ASP A 46 7.08 -35.47 -10.88
N LEU A 47 7.55 -34.83 -11.96
CA LEU A 47 7.87 -35.50 -13.21
C LEU A 47 9.06 -36.45 -13.02
N LEU A 48 10.11 -36.04 -12.30
CA LEU A 48 11.22 -36.91 -11.92
C LEU A 48 10.76 -38.09 -11.06
N MET A 49 9.86 -37.89 -10.09
CA MET A 49 9.38 -38.97 -9.22
C MET A 49 8.54 -40.00 -9.98
N ARG A 50 7.68 -39.55 -10.90
CA ARG A 50 6.79 -40.42 -11.69
C ARG A 50 7.56 -41.23 -12.72
N ASP A 51 8.48 -40.61 -13.45
CA ASP A 51 9.22 -41.30 -14.51
C ASP A 51 10.17 -42.37 -13.95
N ASN A 52 10.70 -42.17 -12.73
CA ASN A 52 11.57 -43.16 -12.09
C ASN A 52 10.84 -44.46 -11.66
N ALA A 53 9.50 -44.46 -11.60
CA ALA A 53 8.72 -45.56 -11.02
C ALA A 53 8.15 -46.57 -12.04
N GLN A 54 8.05 -46.23 -13.34
CA GLN A 54 7.26 -47.01 -14.33
C GLN A 54 7.85 -47.07 -15.75
N GLN A 55 9.16 -46.98 -15.95
CA GLN A 55 9.75 -46.97 -17.30
C GLN A 55 10.07 -48.40 -17.83
N PRO A 56 9.67 -48.74 -19.06
CA PRO A 56 10.10 -49.96 -19.77
C PRO A 56 11.63 -50.00 -19.97
N VAL A 57 12.20 -51.21 -20.07
CA VAL A 57 13.65 -51.42 -20.26
C VAL A 57 14.20 -50.73 -21.52
N GLU A 58 13.34 -50.55 -22.53
CA GLU A 58 13.68 -49.96 -23.83
C GLU A 58 13.94 -48.45 -23.77
N THR A 59 13.40 -47.74 -22.77
CA THR A 59 13.61 -46.29 -22.59
C THR A 59 14.72 -45.96 -21.59
N ALA A 60 15.31 -46.97 -20.95
CA ALA A 60 16.32 -46.82 -19.89
C ALA A 60 17.55 -46.01 -20.31
N SER A 61 17.93 -46.04 -21.58
CA SER A 61 19.06 -45.27 -22.14
C SER A 61 18.82 -43.76 -22.19
N TYR A 62 17.55 -43.30 -22.21
CA TYR A 62 17.19 -41.89 -22.28
C TYR A 62 17.04 -41.24 -20.90
N ILE A 63 16.83 -42.03 -19.86
CA ILE A 63 16.62 -41.56 -18.48
C ILE A 63 17.75 -40.63 -18.00
N PRO A 64 19.05 -40.94 -18.19
CA PRO A 64 20.12 -40.04 -17.71
C PRO A 64 20.11 -38.67 -18.38
N LEU A 65 19.80 -38.61 -19.68
CA LEU A 65 19.71 -37.34 -20.42
C LEU A 65 18.50 -36.53 -19.97
N PHE A 66 17.35 -37.20 -19.77
CA PHE A 66 16.15 -36.59 -19.25
C PHE A 66 16.38 -36.01 -17.85
N VAL A 67 16.91 -36.80 -16.91
CA VAL A 67 17.25 -36.35 -15.55
C VAL A 67 18.20 -35.15 -15.60
N LYS A 68 19.26 -35.21 -16.42
CA LYS A 68 20.19 -34.09 -16.58
C LYS A 68 19.48 -32.83 -17.09
N SER A 69 18.54 -32.98 -18.02
CA SER A 69 17.79 -31.84 -18.56
C SER A 69 16.88 -31.20 -17.51
N VAL A 70 16.16 -32.01 -16.73
CA VAL A 70 15.29 -31.50 -15.66
C VAL A 70 16.11 -30.84 -14.58
N THR A 71 17.20 -31.45 -14.12
CA THR A 71 18.08 -30.84 -13.11
C THR A 71 18.64 -29.49 -13.58
N ALA A 72 18.99 -29.37 -14.87
CA ALA A 72 19.43 -28.09 -15.43
C ALA A 72 18.32 -27.04 -15.43
N GLN A 73 17.08 -27.41 -15.80
CA GLN A 73 15.92 -26.53 -15.75
C GLN A 73 15.58 -26.11 -14.32
N SER A 74 15.59 -27.04 -13.38
CA SER A 74 15.38 -26.78 -11.95
C SER A 74 16.37 -25.76 -11.40
N LYS A 75 17.65 -25.88 -11.76
CA LYS A 75 18.68 -24.92 -11.35
C LYS A 75 18.40 -23.50 -11.89
N ILE A 76 17.99 -23.39 -13.16
CA ILE A 76 17.62 -22.11 -13.76
C ILE A 76 16.42 -21.49 -13.02
N ILE A 77 15.42 -22.30 -12.67
CA ILE A 77 14.24 -21.85 -11.92
C ILE A 77 14.63 -21.40 -10.50
N GLU A 78 15.52 -22.12 -9.82
CA GLU A 78 16.06 -21.71 -8.51
C GLU A 78 16.81 -20.37 -8.57
N GLU A 79 17.61 -20.14 -9.62
CA GLU A 79 18.28 -18.86 -9.86
C GLU A 79 17.25 -17.74 -10.09
N HIS A 80 16.17 -17.99 -10.83
CA HIS A 80 15.11 -17.01 -10.99
C HIS A 80 14.28 -16.77 -9.71
N LEU A 81 14.05 -17.80 -8.91
CA LEU A 81 13.37 -17.67 -7.61
C LEU A 81 14.18 -16.81 -6.64
N THR A 82 15.49 -17.07 -6.54
CA THR A 82 16.37 -16.29 -5.66
C THR A 82 16.43 -14.82 -6.09
N GLN A 83 16.55 -14.54 -7.39
CA GLN A 83 16.48 -13.17 -7.92
C GLN A 83 15.13 -12.51 -7.64
N THR A 84 14.03 -13.20 -7.95
CA THR A 84 12.68 -12.65 -7.78
C THR A 84 12.37 -12.40 -6.30
N SER A 85 12.84 -13.26 -5.39
CA SER A 85 12.70 -13.08 -3.93
C SER A 85 13.46 -11.86 -3.43
N ALA A 86 14.69 -11.65 -3.89
CA ALA A 86 15.45 -10.45 -3.53
C ALA A 86 14.75 -9.17 -4.03
N GLU A 87 14.26 -9.17 -5.27
CA GLU A 87 13.48 -8.06 -5.81
C GLU A 87 12.17 -7.82 -5.01
N ARG A 88 11.49 -8.89 -4.60
CA ARG A 88 10.27 -8.82 -3.79
C ARG A 88 10.53 -8.18 -2.44
N GLU A 89 11.60 -8.55 -1.75
CA GLU A 89 11.96 -7.98 -0.45
C GLU A 89 12.25 -6.48 -0.55
N ILE A 90 13.02 -6.06 -1.57
CA ILE A 90 13.27 -4.64 -1.85
C ILE A 90 11.96 -3.91 -2.11
N GLN A 91 11.08 -4.50 -2.92
CA GLN A 91 9.79 -3.90 -3.25
C GLN A 91 8.84 -3.84 -2.06
N GLU A 92 8.88 -4.81 -1.15
CA GLU A 92 8.11 -4.84 0.08
C GLU A 92 8.49 -3.69 1.02
N GLU A 93 9.80 -3.43 1.16
CA GLU A 93 10.27 -2.26 1.92
C GLU A 93 9.83 -0.95 1.25
N ALA A 94 9.95 -0.84 -0.09
CA ALA A 94 9.50 0.34 -0.81
C ALA A 94 7.98 0.62 -0.64
N VAL A 95 7.16 -0.43 -0.56
CA VAL A 95 5.71 -0.31 -0.25
C VAL A 95 5.52 0.16 1.19
N ARG A 96 6.28 -0.38 2.15
CA ARG A 96 6.21 0.00 3.57
C ARG A 96 6.58 1.47 3.77
N GLU A 97 7.66 1.93 3.17
CA GLU A 97 8.09 3.33 3.19
C GLU A 97 7.02 4.26 2.60
N ALA A 98 6.53 3.94 1.38
CA ALA A 98 5.49 4.74 0.73
C ALA A 98 4.19 4.80 1.53
N PHE A 99 3.82 3.70 2.20
CA PHE A 99 2.68 3.68 3.11
C PHE A 99 2.92 4.60 4.32
N GLY A 100 4.12 4.58 4.90
CA GLY A 100 4.53 5.49 5.97
C GLY A 100 4.41 6.96 5.58
N GLU A 101 4.84 7.33 4.37
CA GLU A 101 4.69 8.69 3.84
C GLU A 101 3.21 9.11 3.74
N VAL A 102 2.36 8.25 3.16
CA VAL A 102 0.92 8.53 3.02
C VAL A 102 0.26 8.68 4.40
N LYS A 103 0.64 7.85 5.36
CA LYS A 103 0.12 7.95 6.74
C LYS A 103 0.59 9.20 7.46
N SER A 104 1.82 9.61 7.23
CA SER A 104 2.33 10.87 7.79
C SER A 104 1.53 12.06 7.26
N LEU A 105 1.22 12.08 5.96
CA LEU A 105 0.35 13.08 5.35
C LEU A 105 -1.09 13.03 5.91
N ASP A 106 -1.65 11.85 6.14
CA ASP A 106 -2.97 11.69 6.77
C ASP A 106 -3.04 12.39 8.12
N ILE A 107 -2.03 12.15 8.98
CA ILE A 107 -1.96 12.73 10.32
C ILE A 107 -1.85 14.25 10.25
N VAL A 108 -0.93 14.77 9.43
CA VAL A 108 -0.71 16.22 9.27
C VAL A 108 -1.98 16.91 8.76
N ILE A 109 -2.63 16.35 7.73
CA ILE A 109 -3.87 16.90 7.17
C ILE A 109 -5.00 16.85 8.21
N GLY A 110 -5.13 15.74 8.95
CA GLY A 110 -6.14 15.57 9.99
C GLY A 110 -6.01 16.61 11.10
N ASN A 111 -4.80 16.77 11.63
CA ASN A 111 -4.49 17.75 12.68
C ASN A 111 -4.75 19.18 12.19
N ALA A 112 -4.33 19.52 10.97
CA ALA A 112 -4.56 20.84 10.40
C ALA A 112 -6.06 21.15 10.20
N LYS A 113 -6.86 20.17 9.78
CA LYS A 113 -8.32 20.33 9.67
C LYS A 113 -8.96 20.56 11.03
N ALA A 114 -8.56 19.79 12.04
CA ALA A 114 -9.07 19.94 13.41
C ALA A 114 -8.74 21.33 13.97
N GLU A 115 -7.51 21.81 13.78
CA GLU A 115 -7.08 23.15 14.18
C GLU A 115 -7.93 24.24 13.50
N ILE A 116 -8.11 24.15 12.17
CA ILE A 116 -8.93 25.10 11.41
C ILE A 116 -10.37 25.13 11.92
N GLN A 117 -10.96 23.95 12.19
CA GLN A 117 -12.32 23.88 12.74
C GLN A 117 -12.40 24.47 14.14
N ALA A 118 -11.44 24.17 15.03
CA ALA A 118 -11.42 24.73 16.37
C ALA A 118 -11.33 26.27 16.36
N VAL A 119 -10.51 26.83 15.46
CA VAL A 119 -10.43 28.29 15.28
C VAL A 119 -11.73 28.89 14.78
N ARG A 120 -12.42 28.22 13.83
CA ARG A 120 -13.74 28.68 13.34
C ARG A 120 -14.79 28.63 14.43
N ALA A 121 -14.90 27.52 15.15
CA ALA A 121 -15.85 27.36 16.24
C ALA A 121 -15.66 28.42 17.34
N LYS A 122 -14.40 28.75 17.68
CA LYS A 122 -14.09 29.83 18.64
C LYS A 122 -14.55 31.21 18.14
N LYS A 123 -14.37 31.50 16.85
CA LYS A 123 -14.83 32.77 16.25
C LYS A 123 -16.35 32.86 16.23
N GLU A 124 -17.02 31.80 15.77
CA GLU A 124 -18.48 31.73 15.74
C GLU A 124 -19.08 31.87 17.14
N ALA A 125 -18.49 31.24 18.17
CA ALA A 125 -18.92 31.39 19.55
C ALA A 125 -18.79 32.83 20.06
N ALA A 126 -17.67 33.50 19.76
CA ALA A 126 -17.46 34.90 20.13
C ALA A 126 -18.45 35.85 19.44
N GLU A 127 -18.71 35.64 18.14
CA GLU A 127 -19.70 36.42 17.39
C GLU A 127 -21.13 36.23 17.94
N LEU A 128 -21.51 35.00 18.31
CA LEU A 128 -22.81 34.71 18.92
C LEU A 128 -22.95 35.34 20.32
N GLU A 129 -21.88 35.35 21.11
CA GLU A 129 -21.86 36.00 22.43
C GLU A 129 -22.04 37.52 22.30
N GLU A 130 -21.37 38.14 21.33
CA GLU A 130 -21.53 39.58 21.05
C GLU A 130 -22.97 39.92 20.63
N ILE A 131 -23.58 39.11 19.75
CA ILE A 131 -24.98 39.27 19.35
C ILE A 131 -25.92 39.12 20.55
N ALA A 132 -25.69 38.12 21.41
CA ALA A 132 -26.51 37.92 22.61
C ALA A 132 -26.42 39.11 23.57
N LEU A 133 -25.22 39.66 23.77
CA LEU A 133 -25.01 40.88 24.57
C LEU A 133 -25.74 42.09 23.98
N MET A 134 -25.65 42.30 22.66
CA MET A 134 -26.34 43.40 21.98
C MET A 134 -27.87 43.29 22.13
N ILE A 135 -28.44 42.10 21.95
CA ILE A 135 -29.87 41.85 22.12
C ILE A 135 -30.30 42.15 23.57
N HIS A 136 -29.53 41.68 24.55
CA HIS A 136 -29.81 41.91 25.97
C HIS A 136 -29.77 43.39 26.35
N GLN A 137 -28.75 44.12 25.87
CA GLN A 137 -28.62 45.56 26.11
C GLN A 137 -29.78 46.34 25.48
N ARG A 138 -30.17 46.01 24.25
CA ARG A 138 -31.33 46.61 23.57
C ARG A 138 -32.65 46.32 24.29
N GLY A 139 -32.82 45.10 24.79
CA GLY A 139 -33.99 44.72 25.61
C GLY A 139 -34.07 45.46 26.94
N LYS A 140 -32.93 45.71 27.61
CA LYS A 140 -32.87 46.54 28.81
C LYS A 140 -33.26 47.99 28.53
N ALA A 141 -32.77 48.58 27.45
CA ALA A 141 -33.08 49.98 27.08
C ALA A 141 -34.59 50.21 26.80
N HIS A 142 -35.32 49.20 26.31
CA HIS A 142 -36.77 49.29 26.13
C HIS A 142 -37.58 49.09 27.42
N ARG A 143 -37.01 48.47 28.47
CA ARG A 143 -37.69 48.31 29.76
C ARG A 143 -37.60 49.53 30.66
N THR A 144 -36.61 50.40 30.48
CA THR A 144 -36.41 51.62 31.29
C THR A 144 -37.24 52.83 30.84
N ILE A 145 -37.98 52.73 29.72
CA ILE A 145 -38.79 53.83 29.15
C ILE A 145 -40.30 53.63 29.43
N ARG A 146 -40.68 52.62 30.22
CA ARG A 146 -42.05 52.42 30.73
C ARG A 146 -42.09 52.63 32.23
#